data_AF-A0A7V3PP83-F1
#
_entry.id   AF-A0A7V3PP83-F1
#
_cell.length_a   1.000
_cell.length_b   1.000
_cell.length_c   1.000
_cell.angle_alpha   90.00
_cell.angle_beta   90.00
_cell.angle_gamma   90.00
#
_symmetry.space_group_name_H-M   'P 1'
#
loop_
_entity.id
_entity.type
_entity.pdbx_description
1 polymer ?
#
loop_
_entity_poly.entity_id
_entity_poly.type
_entity_poly.pdbx_seq_one_letter_code
_entity_poly.pdbx_strand_id
1 'polypeptide(L)'
;NKMRHPDYEIYTQGIHAFRGVACADCHMPYRTEGGVKYTDHQIRSPLYNIANSCQVCHRWSEDEVLSRVQAIQDKTKELLTITEDALVKAHLTIGDAVRRGATDAELQECRRLLRSANTFWDYIATANGMGFHAPQESARVLAKATNLAQESRIAAERIRARHGASGPVPMPDLSTKAKAQAYIQPFVEAQKRKQ
;
A
#
# COMPACT_ATOMS: atom_id res chain seq x y z
N ASN A 1 -1.34 3.84 -14.63
CA ASN A 1 0.04 3.80 -14.11
C ASN A 1 0.02 2.96 -12.85
N LYS A 2 0.98 2.04 -12.72
CA LYS A 2 1.17 1.14 -11.58
C LYS A 2 2.46 1.58 -10.90
N MET A 3 2.42 1.87 -9.60
CA MET A 3 3.61 2.26 -8.84
C MET A 3 4.51 1.05 -8.61
N ARG A 4 5.81 1.30 -8.45
CA ARG A 4 6.81 0.28 -8.14
C ARG A 4 7.84 0.85 -7.18
N HIS A 5 8.03 0.17 -6.04
CA HIS A 5 9.13 0.37 -5.10
C HIS A 5 9.62 1.82 -4.95
N PRO A 6 8.76 2.76 -4.50
CA PRO A 6 9.13 4.16 -4.29
C PRO A 6 9.90 4.34 -2.98
N ASP A 7 10.89 3.48 -2.74
CA ASP A 7 11.61 3.41 -1.47
C ASP A 7 12.38 4.70 -1.20
N TYR A 8 13.01 5.29 -2.23
CA TYR A 8 13.75 6.54 -2.11
C TYR A 8 12.81 7.72 -1.85
N GLU A 9 11.73 7.82 -2.62
CA GLU A 9 10.74 8.89 -2.51
C GLU A 9 10.07 8.88 -1.14
N ILE A 10 9.68 7.71 -0.63
CA ILE A 10 9.12 7.58 0.73
C ILE A 10 10.18 7.88 1.78
N TYR A 11 11.41 7.36 1.63
CA TYR A 11 12.51 7.64 2.56
C TYR A 11 12.75 9.13 2.72
N THR A 12 12.74 9.91 1.63
CA THR A 12 12.97 11.36 1.69
C THR A 12 11.95 12.13 2.54
N GLN A 13 10.78 11.54 2.81
CA GLN A 13 9.73 12.13 3.66
C GLN A 13 9.92 11.78 5.16
N GLY A 14 10.92 10.98 5.49
CA GLY A 14 11.16 10.42 6.81
C GLY A 14 12.07 11.26 7.71
N ILE A 15 11.97 11.02 9.02
CA ILE A 15 12.85 11.68 10.00
C ILE A 15 14.32 11.30 9.83
N HIS A 16 14.61 10.06 9.44
CA HIS A 16 15.99 9.61 9.19
C HIS A 16 16.63 10.38 8.03
N ALA A 17 15.92 10.52 6.90
CA ALA A 17 16.38 11.33 5.78
C ALA A 17 16.54 12.81 6.17
N PHE A 18 15.57 13.38 6.90
CA PHE A 18 15.65 14.74 7.41
C PHE A 18 16.89 14.97 8.29
N ARG A 19 17.34 13.94 9.02
CA ARG A 19 18.55 13.99 9.86
C ARG A 19 19.82 13.57 9.11
N GLY A 20 19.75 13.34 7.80
CA GLY A 20 20.90 13.00 6.97
C GLY A 20 21.38 11.55 7.09
N VAL A 21 20.60 10.66 7.70
CA VAL A 21 20.92 9.23 7.81
C VAL A 21 20.66 8.57 6.46
N ALA A 22 21.71 8.11 5.78
CA ALA A 22 21.65 7.52 4.46
C ALA A 22 21.17 6.06 4.48
N CYS A 23 20.77 5.54 3.30
CA CYS A 23 20.39 4.13 3.16
C CYS A 23 21.48 3.18 3.67
N ALA A 24 22.74 3.51 3.39
CA ALA A 24 23.91 2.72 3.75
C ALA A 24 24.12 2.63 5.28
N ASP A 25 23.74 3.66 6.04
CA ASP A 25 23.92 3.66 7.50
C ASP A 25 23.14 2.53 8.17
N CYS A 26 22.00 2.13 7.58
CA CYS A 26 21.17 1.03 8.09
C CYS A 26 21.37 -0.28 7.32
N HIS A 27 21.45 -0.24 5.99
CA HIS A 27 21.45 -1.44 5.15
C HIS A 27 22.84 -1.97 4.78
N MET A 28 23.87 -1.16 4.99
CA MET A 28 25.27 -1.52 4.75
C MET A 28 26.13 -1.09 5.95
N PRO A 29 25.78 -1.51 7.18
CA PRO A 29 26.46 -1.03 8.37
C PRO A 29 27.93 -1.45 8.34
N TYR A 30 28.77 -0.65 8.98
CA TYR A 30 30.17 -1.01 9.12
C TYR A 30 30.35 -2.21 10.05
N ARG A 31 31.31 -3.08 9.73
CA ARG A 31 31.78 -4.17 10.57
C ARG A 31 33.28 -4.07 10.78
N THR A 32 33.75 -4.54 11.94
CA THR A 32 35.18 -4.57 12.26
C THR A 32 35.65 -6.02 12.35
N GLU A 33 36.67 -6.36 11.59
CA GLU A 33 37.34 -7.67 11.64
C GLU A 33 38.84 -7.45 11.64
N GLY A 34 39.55 -8.03 12.62
CA GLY A 34 41.00 -7.84 12.76
C GLY A 34 41.44 -6.37 12.93
N GLY A 35 40.58 -5.49 13.45
CA GLY A 35 40.86 -4.06 13.61
C GLY A 35 40.66 -3.22 12.35
N VAL A 36 40.24 -3.82 11.23
CA VAL A 36 39.93 -3.11 9.98
C VAL A 36 38.41 -2.96 9.83
N LYS A 37 37.98 -1.79 9.37
CA LYS A 37 36.58 -1.43 9.15
C LYS A 37 36.18 -1.74 7.71
N TYR A 38 35.14 -2.53 7.53
CA TYR A 38 34.56 -2.90 6.23
C TYR A 38 33.09 -2.49 6.15
N THR A 39 32.61 -2.19 4.96
CA THR A 39 31.17 -2.01 4.70
C THR A 39 30.52 -3.36 4.46
N ASP A 40 29.47 -3.69 5.21
CA ASP A 40 28.70 -4.91 4.95
C ASP A 40 27.90 -4.78 3.64
N HIS A 41 28.21 -5.62 2.66
CA HIS A 41 27.52 -5.63 1.37
C HIS A 41 26.38 -6.65 1.31
N GLN A 42 26.10 -7.36 2.41
CA GLN A 42 24.93 -8.23 2.51
C GLN A 42 23.67 -7.39 2.79
N ILE A 43 23.19 -6.70 1.77
CA ILE A 43 22.00 -5.84 1.85
C ILE A 43 20.78 -6.70 2.18
N ARG A 44 20.24 -6.50 3.39
CA ARG A 44 19.05 -7.19 3.91
C ARG A 44 18.32 -6.27 4.89
N SER A 45 17.31 -6.81 5.59
CA SER A 45 16.68 -6.07 6.69
C SER A 45 17.73 -5.68 7.74
N PRO A 46 17.82 -4.40 8.14
CA PRO A 46 18.70 -3.94 9.21
C PRO A 46 18.39 -4.61 10.56
N LEU A 47 17.18 -5.16 10.71
CA LEU A 47 16.76 -5.90 11.90
C LEU A 47 17.54 -7.21 12.13
N TYR A 48 18.26 -7.72 11.12
CA TYR A 48 19.18 -8.85 11.29
C TYR A 48 20.51 -8.46 11.92
N ASN A 49 20.76 -7.16 12.14
CA ASN A 49 22.00 -6.64 12.71
C ASN A 49 21.73 -5.31 13.43
N ILE A 50 20.84 -5.35 14.43
CA ILE A 50 20.36 -4.14 15.15
C ILE A 50 21.51 -3.42 15.84
N ALA A 51 22.43 -4.15 16.48
CA ALA A 51 23.63 -3.60 17.10
C ALA A 51 24.41 -2.65 16.20
N ASN A 52 24.66 -3.02 14.94
CA ASN A 52 25.46 -2.21 14.02
C ASN A 52 24.64 -1.26 13.14
N SER A 53 23.32 -1.41 13.09
CA SER A 53 22.44 -0.59 12.23
C SER A 53 21.69 0.50 13.00
N CYS A 54 21.18 0.17 14.19
CA CYS A 54 20.30 1.05 14.95
C CYS A 54 20.98 1.54 16.24
N GLN A 55 21.68 0.66 16.97
CA GLN A 55 22.28 1.00 18.26
C GLN A 55 23.53 1.90 18.16
N VAL A 56 24.02 2.12 16.94
CA VAL A 56 25.02 3.17 16.65
C VAL A 56 24.50 4.57 16.98
N CYS A 57 23.17 4.78 16.92
CA CYS A 57 22.51 6.06 17.21
C CYS A 57 21.51 5.96 18.37
N HIS A 58 20.86 4.82 18.57
CA HIS A 58 19.82 4.63 19.58
C HIS A 58 20.34 3.91 20.84
N ARG A 59 20.05 4.46 22.01
CA ARG A 59 20.37 3.84 23.33
C ARG A 59 19.22 2.96 23.82
N TRP A 60 18.71 2.10 22.94
CA TRP A 60 17.62 1.16 23.21
C TRP A 60 18.15 -0.27 23.13
N SER A 61 17.52 -1.21 23.83
CA SER A 61 17.79 -2.64 23.64
C SER A 61 17.38 -3.09 22.24
N GLU A 62 17.88 -4.24 21.78
CA GLU A 62 17.49 -4.76 20.46
C GLU A 62 15.98 -5.08 20.41
N ASP A 63 15.40 -5.56 21.52
CA ASP A 63 13.97 -5.84 21.64
C ASP A 63 13.11 -4.56 21.57
N GLU A 64 13.57 -3.46 22.18
CA GLU A 64 12.91 -2.16 22.10
C GLU A 64 12.93 -1.61 20.66
N VAL A 65 14.06 -1.75 19.95
CA VAL A 65 14.16 -1.37 18.54
C VAL A 65 13.22 -2.23 17.68
N LEU A 66 13.28 -3.55 17.84
CA LEU A 66 12.50 -4.51 17.05
C LEU A 66 11.00 -4.26 17.24
N SER A 67 10.55 -4.17 18.49
CA SER A 67 9.13 -3.91 18.80
C SER A 67 8.65 -2.58 18.24
N ARG A 68 9.48 -1.53 18.24
CA ARG A 68 9.13 -0.24 17.66
C ARG A 68 8.98 -0.31 16.13
N VAL A 69 9.89 -1.01 15.46
CA VAL A 69 9.84 -1.20 14.00
C VAL A 69 8.62 -2.02 13.61
N GLN A 70 8.39 -3.16 14.27
CA GLN A 70 7.23 -4.02 14.03
C GLN A 70 5.92 -3.28 14.27
N ALA A 71 5.80 -2.53 15.36
CA ALA A 71 4.59 -1.74 15.64
C ALA A 71 4.27 -0.70 14.55
N ILE A 72 5.27 -0.16 13.86
CA ILE A 72 5.07 0.73 12.70
C ILE A 72 4.59 -0.06 11.48
N GLN A 73 5.22 -1.20 11.22
CA GLN A 73 4.89 -2.05 10.09
C GLN A 73 3.48 -2.64 10.22
N ASP A 74 3.09 -3.06 11.42
CA ASP A 74 1.76 -3.60 11.73
C ASP A 74 0.67 -2.55 11.51
N LYS A 75 0.86 -1.33 12.02
CA LYS A 75 -0.07 -0.21 11.78
C LYS A 75 -0.19 0.13 10.30
N THR A 76 0.93 0.12 9.58
CA THR A 76 0.92 0.35 8.12
C THR A 76 0.17 -0.78 7.41
N LYS A 77 0.37 -2.03 7.83
CA LYS A 77 -0.34 -3.19 7.28
C LYS A 77 -1.84 -3.15 7.55
N GLU A 78 -2.25 -2.72 8.73
CA GLU A 78 -3.65 -2.51 9.08
C GLU A 78 -4.29 -1.47 8.15
N LEU A 79 -3.66 -0.29 7.99
CA LEU A 79 -4.14 0.76 7.11
C LEU A 79 -4.19 0.33 5.63
N LEU A 80 -3.21 -0.46 5.17
CA LEU A 80 -3.24 -1.07 3.85
C LEU A 80 -4.47 -1.97 3.68
N THR A 81 -4.71 -2.86 4.64
CA THR A 81 -5.86 -3.79 4.62
C THR A 81 -7.20 -3.04 4.61
N ILE A 82 -7.33 -1.98 5.42
CA ILE A 82 -8.53 -1.12 5.44
C ILE A 82 -8.75 -0.45 4.09
N THR A 83 -7.66 0.07 3.49
CA THR A 83 -7.72 0.73 2.19
C THR A 83 -8.08 -0.27 1.08
N GLU A 84 -7.51 -1.49 1.12
CA GLU A 84 -7.79 -2.59 0.18
C GLU A 84 -9.27 -2.97 0.21
N ASP A 85 -9.87 -3.12 1.39
CA ASP A 85 -11.31 -3.40 1.54
C ASP A 85 -12.17 -2.29 0.90
N ALA A 86 -11.83 -1.02 1.13
CA ALA A 86 -12.53 0.11 0.51
C ALA A 86 -12.40 0.10 -1.02
N LEU A 87 -11.20 -0.18 -1.54
CA LEU A 87 -10.93 -0.27 -2.98
C LEU A 87 -11.69 -1.43 -3.63
N VAL A 88 -11.66 -2.62 -3.03
CA VAL A 88 -12.40 -3.80 -3.53
C VAL A 88 -13.89 -3.49 -3.59
N LYS A 89 -14.47 -2.93 -2.52
CA LYS A 89 -15.89 -2.54 -2.52
C LYS A 89 -16.19 -1.53 -3.62
N ALA A 90 -15.35 -0.51 -3.81
CA ALA A 90 -15.53 0.48 -4.88
C ALA A 90 -15.47 -0.14 -6.29
N HIS A 91 -14.50 -1.02 -6.56
CA HIS A 91 -14.39 -1.76 -7.83
C HIS A 91 -15.66 -2.57 -8.11
N LEU A 92 -16.14 -3.32 -7.11
CA LEU A 92 -17.33 -4.16 -7.24
C LEU A 92 -18.62 -3.35 -7.40
N THR A 93 -18.77 -2.23 -6.69
CA THR A 93 -19.90 -1.31 -6.86
C THR A 93 -19.93 -0.71 -8.28
N ILE A 94 -18.79 -0.31 -8.82
CA ILE A 94 -18.69 0.16 -10.21
C ILE A 94 -19.02 -0.96 -11.19
N GLY A 95 -18.51 -2.18 -10.96
CA GLY A 95 -18.83 -3.34 -11.79
C GLY A 95 -20.33 -3.68 -11.80
N ASP A 96 -21.01 -3.55 -10.65
CA ASP A 96 -22.46 -3.73 -10.57
C ASP A 96 -23.23 -2.63 -11.31
N ALA A 97 -22.79 -1.37 -11.21
CA ALA A 97 -23.38 -0.27 -11.97
C ALA A 97 -23.29 -0.51 -13.48
N VAL A 98 -22.13 -0.99 -13.98
CA VAL A 98 -21.95 -1.37 -15.39
C VAL A 98 -22.94 -2.46 -15.79
N ARG A 99 -23.09 -3.53 -14.99
CA ARG A 99 -24.04 -4.61 -15.27
C ARG A 99 -25.49 -4.14 -15.35
N ARG A 100 -25.82 -3.05 -14.67
CA ARG A 100 -27.16 -2.45 -14.67
C ARG A 100 -27.40 -1.46 -15.81
N GLY A 101 -26.41 -1.23 -16.67
CA GLY A 101 -26.53 -0.35 -17.84
C GLY A 101 -25.98 1.06 -17.64
N ALA A 102 -25.23 1.33 -16.56
CA ALA A 102 -24.56 2.62 -16.40
C ALA A 102 -23.58 2.88 -17.54
N THR A 103 -23.67 4.06 -18.12
CA THR A 103 -22.83 4.51 -19.22
C THR A 103 -21.44 4.92 -18.75
N ASP A 104 -20.48 4.97 -19.67
CA ASP A 104 -19.12 5.43 -19.35
C ASP A 104 -19.09 6.90 -18.87
N ALA A 105 -20.01 7.73 -19.38
CA ALA A 105 -20.16 9.12 -18.96
C ALA A 105 -20.62 9.23 -17.49
N GLU A 106 -21.60 8.41 -17.09
CA GLU A 106 -22.06 8.37 -15.69
C GLU A 106 -20.95 7.89 -14.73
N LEU A 107 -20.12 6.95 -15.18
CA LEU A 107 -19.07 6.33 -14.37
C LEU A 107 -17.75 7.13 -14.34
N GLN A 108 -17.65 8.24 -15.08
CA GLN A 108 -16.41 8.99 -15.23
C GLN A 108 -15.82 9.41 -13.88
N GLU A 109 -16.66 9.98 -13.00
CA GLU A 109 -16.19 10.53 -11.73
C GLU A 109 -15.79 9.43 -10.73
N CYS A 110 -16.60 8.39 -10.55
CA CYS A 110 -16.23 7.30 -9.64
C CYS A 110 -14.96 6.58 -10.12
N ARG A 111 -14.78 6.38 -11.43
CA ARG A 111 -13.55 5.80 -11.97
C ARG A 111 -12.32 6.71 -11.77
N ARG A 112 -12.48 8.04 -11.88
CA ARG A 112 -11.41 9.01 -11.60
C ARG A 112 -10.97 8.97 -10.14
N LEU A 113 -11.92 8.96 -9.22
CA LEU A 113 -11.68 8.83 -7.78
C LEU A 113 -10.99 7.50 -7.46
N LEU A 114 -11.53 6.39 -7.96
CA LEU A 114 -10.96 5.05 -7.78
C LEU A 114 -9.54 4.94 -8.32
N ARG A 115 -9.25 5.50 -9.50
CA ARG A 115 -7.88 5.53 -10.06
C ARG A 115 -6.93 6.27 -9.14
N SER A 116 -7.35 7.41 -8.60
CA SER A 116 -6.54 8.21 -7.66
C SER A 116 -6.32 7.44 -6.35
N ALA A 117 -7.37 6.85 -5.80
CA ALA A 117 -7.32 6.02 -4.60
C ALA A 117 -6.34 4.85 -4.75
N ASN A 118 -6.45 4.07 -5.84
CA ASN A 118 -5.52 2.98 -6.14
C ASN A 118 -4.09 3.50 -6.26
N THR A 119 -3.88 4.67 -6.88
CA THR A 119 -2.53 5.23 -7.06
C THR A 119 -1.87 5.56 -5.72
N PHE A 120 -2.61 6.19 -4.79
CA PHE A 120 -2.09 6.50 -3.46
C PHE A 120 -1.87 5.25 -2.60
N TRP A 121 -2.79 4.29 -2.64
CA TRP A 121 -2.59 3.00 -1.98
C TRP A 121 -1.34 2.29 -2.50
N ASP A 122 -1.20 2.21 -3.82
CA ASP A 122 -0.13 1.48 -4.49
C ASP A 122 1.25 2.10 -4.26
N TYR A 123 1.31 3.42 -4.08
CA TYR A 123 2.53 4.13 -3.68
C TYR A 123 3.08 3.59 -2.35
N ILE A 124 2.21 3.28 -1.38
CA ILE A 124 2.65 2.72 -0.09
C ILE A 124 2.76 1.19 -0.15
N ALA A 125 1.83 0.50 -0.80
CA ALA A 125 1.78 -0.96 -0.87
C ALA A 125 2.98 -1.59 -1.58
N THR A 126 3.67 -0.82 -2.43
CA THR A 126 4.84 -1.29 -3.18
C THR A 126 6.17 -0.92 -2.54
N ALA A 127 6.17 -0.20 -1.42
CA ALA A 127 7.35 0.17 -0.67
C ALA A 127 7.79 -0.99 0.23
N ASN A 128 9.07 -1.36 0.17
CA ASN A 128 9.59 -2.52 0.90
C ASN A 128 9.67 -2.26 2.41
N GLY A 129 9.83 -1.00 2.81
CA GLY A 129 9.98 -0.60 4.22
C GLY A 129 8.72 -0.75 5.08
N MET A 130 7.56 -1.08 4.50
CA MET A 130 6.28 -1.21 5.23
C MET A 130 6.00 -0.01 6.14
N GLY A 131 6.21 1.19 5.61
CA GLY A 131 6.01 2.47 6.31
C GLY A 131 7.15 2.88 7.25
N PHE A 132 8.14 2.03 7.55
CA PHE A 132 9.23 2.36 8.48
C PHE A 132 9.99 3.64 8.09
N HIS A 133 10.30 3.81 6.80
CA HIS A 133 11.09 4.96 6.35
C HIS A 133 10.36 6.30 6.56
N ALA A 134 9.04 6.35 6.40
CA ALA A 134 8.23 7.54 6.68
C ALA A 134 6.81 7.16 7.18
N PRO A 135 6.66 6.85 8.49
CA PRO A 135 5.43 6.25 9.01
C PRO A 135 4.22 7.18 8.92
N GLN A 136 4.41 8.45 9.30
CA GLN A 136 3.34 9.44 9.27
C GLN A 136 2.90 9.78 7.85
N GLU A 137 3.85 9.89 6.92
CA GLU A 137 3.52 10.13 5.52
C GLU A 137 2.79 8.94 4.90
N SER A 138 3.23 7.72 5.20
CA SER A 138 2.55 6.49 4.77
C SER A 138 1.10 6.45 5.27
N ALA A 139 0.88 6.77 6.55
CA ALA A 139 -0.45 6.83 7.12
C ALA A 139 -1.33 7.93 6.46
N ARG A 140 -0.77 9.12 6.22
CA ARG A 140 -1.47 10.24 5.56
C ARG A 140 -1.89 9.88 4.13
N VAL A 141 -1.00 9.23 3.38
CA VAL A 141 -1.28 8.78 2.00
C VAL A 141 -2.35 7.70 1.99
N LEU A 142 -2.29 6.71 2.89
CA LEU A 142 -3.31 5.66 3.01
C LEU A 142 -4.67 6.19 3.47
N ALA A 143 -4.69 7.16 4.37
CA ALA A 143 -5.93 7.85 4.77
C ALA A 143 -6.58 8.55 3.57
N LYS A 144 -5.78 9.25 2.74
CA LYS A 144 -6.25 9.87 1.50
C LYS A 144 -6.77 8.83 0.50
N ALA A 145 -6.05 7.72 0.33
CA ALA A 145 -6.47 6.62 -0.53
C ALA A 145 -7.81 6.03 -0.09
N THR A 146 -7.96 5.77 1.21
CA THR A 146 -9.21 5.26 1.81
C THR A 146 -10.36 6.21 1.58
N ASN A 147 -10.19 7.51 1.85
CA ASN A 147 -11.23 8.51 1.63
C ASN A 147 -11.71 8.54 0.17
N LEU A 148 -10.77 8.61 -0.78
CA LEU A 148 -11.09 8.61 -2.21
C LEU A 148 -11.79 7.32 -2.67
N ALA A 149 -11.41 6.16 -2.10
CA ALA A 149 -12.07 4.89 -2.38
C ALA A 149 -13.54 4.90 -1.89
N GLN A 150 -13.79 5.44 -0.69
CA GLN A 150 -15.14 5.56 -0.15
C GLN A 150 -15.98 6.58 -0.94
N GLU A 151 -15.43 7.73 -1.31
CA GLU A 151 -16.10 8.71 -2.18
C GLU A 151 -16.47 8.09 -3.54
N SER A 152 -15.54 7.33 -4.15
CA SER A 152 -15.82 6.57 -5.37
C SER A 152 -16.98 5.61 -5.19
N ARG A 153 -16.98 4.84 -4.09
CA ARG A 153 -18.04 3.89 -3.77
C ARG A 153 -19.39 4.60 -3.62
N ILE A 154 -19.46 5.70 -2.86
CA ILE A 154 -20.68 6.49 -2.67
C ILE A 154 -21.21 7.02 -4.01
N ALA A 155 -20.33 7.55 -4.86
CA ALA A 155 -20.71 8.01 -6.19
C ALA A 155 -21.28 6.86 -7.04
N ALA A 156 -20.65 5.68 -7.00
CA ALA A 156 -21.11 4.51 -7.71
C ALA A 156 -22.45 3.97 -7.17
N GLU A 157 -22.68 3.98 -5.85
CA GLU A 157 -23.97 3.61 -5.26
C GLU A 157 -25.12 4.52 -5.74
N ARG A 158 -24.88 5.83 -5.87
CA ARG A 158 -25.87 6.76 -6.43
C ARG A 158 -26.20 6.45 -7.89
N ILE A 159 -25.21 6.05 -8.67
CA ILE A 159 -25.42 5.60 -10.05
C ILE A 159 -26.25 4.31 -10.04
N ARG A 160 -25.88 3.31 -9.22
CA ARG A 160 -26.65 2.07 -9.09
C ARG A 160 -28.11 2.31 -8.75
N ALA A 161 -28.40 3.23 -7.84
CA ALA A 161 -29.76 3.59 -7.45
C ALA A 161 -30.59 4.15 -8.63
N ARG A 162 -29.98 5.01 -9.47
CA ARG A 162 -30.64 5.50 -10.71
C ARG A 162 -30.93 4.37 -11.71
N HIS A 163 -30.11 3.32 -11.68
CA HIS A 163 -30.28 2.10 -12.48
C HIS A 163 -31.01 0.98 -11.72
N GLY A 164 -31.94 1.36 -10.82
CA GLY A 164 -32.90 0.45 -10.19
C GLY A 164 -32.33 -0.46 -9.09
N ALA A 165 -31.15 -0.16 -8.52
CA ALA A 165 -30.67 -0.90 -7.35
C ALA A 165 -31.41 -0.48 -6.08
N SER A 166 -31.92 -1.47 -5.33
CA SER A 166 -32.66 -1.26 -4.08
C SER A 166 -31.89 -1.68 -2.82
N GLY A 167 -30.64 -2.14 -2.95
CA GLY A 167 -29.86 -2.68 -1.84
C GLY A 167 -28.35 -2.70 -2.09
N PRO A 168 -27.57 -3.20 -1.11
CA PRO A 168 -26.12 -3.26 -1.20
C PRO A 168 -25.67 -4.14 -2.38
N VAL A 169 -24.46 -3.90 -2.87
CA VAL A 169 -23.81 -4.76 -3.87
C VAL A 169 -23.59 -6.15 -3.28
N PRO A 170 -24.04 -7.23 -3.93
CA PRO A 170 -23.68 -8.59 -3.53
C PRO A 170 -22.16 -8.79 -3.66
N MET A 171 -21.51 -9.08 -2.55
CA MET A 171 -20.06 -9.30 -2.52
C MET A 171 -19.76 -10.77 -2.85
N PRO A 172 -18.87 -11.04 -3.81
CA PRO A 172 -18.40 -12.40 -4.07
C PRO A 172 -17.52 -12.89 -2.91
N ASP A 173 -17.37 -14.20 -2.80
CA ASP A 173 -16.41 -14.78 -1.87
C ASP A 173 -14.98 -14.61 -2.41
N LEU A 174 -14.21 -13.73 -1.77
CA LEU A 174 -12.82 -13.42 -2.10
C LEU A 174 -11.86 -13.88 -0.98
N SER A 175 -12.30 -14.82 -0.12
CA SER A 175 -11.57 -15.26 1.08
C SER A 175 -10.22 -15.92 0.80
N THR A 176 -10.00 -16.42 -0.41
CA THR A 176 -8.73 -17.02 -0.81
C THR A 176 -8.25 -16.45 -2.14
N LYS A 177 -6.94 -16.51 -2.35
CA LYS A 177 -6.32 -16.16 -3.63
C LYS A 177 -6.99 -16.88 -4.81
N ALA A 178 -7.25 -18.19 -4.68
CA ALA A 178 -7.86 -18.99 -5.75
C ALA A 178 -9.28 -18.49 -6.09
N LYS A 179 -10.11 -18.18 -5.08
CA LYS A 179 -11.46 -17.65 -5.28
C LYS A 179 -11.43 -16.25 -5.90
N ALA A 180 -10.54 -15.37 -5.42
CA ALA A 180 -10.36 -14.04 -6.00
C ALA A 180 -9.88 -14.10 -7.45
N GLN A 181 -8.94 -14.98 -7.78
CA GLN A 181 -8.46 -15.19 -9.15
C GLN A 181 -9.56 -15.73 -10.07
N ALA A 182 -10.33 -16.73 -9.61
CA ALA A 182 -11.46 -17.26 -10.36
C ALA A 182 -12.52 -16.18 -10.64
N TYR A 183 -12.79 -15.30 -9.68
CA TYR A 183 -13.72 -14.17 -9.86
C TYR A 183 -13.26 -13.21 -10.97
N ILE A 184 -11.96 -12.85 -10.99
CA ILE A 184 -11.47 -11.87 -11.97
C ILE A 184 -11.16 -12.47 -13.36
N GLN A 185 -11.07 -13.79 -13.47
CA GLN A 185 -10.63 -14.48 -14.69
C GLN A 185 -11.41 -14.07 -15.95
N PRO A 186 -12.75 -13.96 -15.96
CA PRO A 186 -13.48 -13.54 -17.17
C PRO A 186 -13.10 -12.14 -17.63
N PHE A 187 -12.82 -11.22 -16.71
CA PHE A 187 -12.39 -9.86 -17.05
C PHE A 187 -10.99 -9.82 -17.64
N VAL A 188 -10.08 -10.65 -17.09
CA VAL A 188 -8.71 -10.80 -17.61
C VAL A 188 -8.72 -11.35 -19.04
N GLU A 189 -9.55 -12.36 -19.30
CA GLU A 189 -9.70 -12.94 -20.64
C GLU A 189 -10.31 -11.94 -21.63
N ALA A 190 -11.34 -11.20 -21.21
CA ALA A 190 -11.95 -10.16 -22.04
C ALA A 190 -10.95 -9.06 -22.40
N GLN A 191 -10.04 -8.68 -21.49
CA GLN A 191 -9.00 -7.70 -21.76
C GLN A 191 -7.96 -8.22 -22.78
N LYS A 192 -7.54 -9.48 -22.65
CA LYS A 192 -6.58 -10.10 -23.60
C LYS A 192 -7.12 -10.15 -25.03
N ARG A 193 -8.42 -10.36 -25.23
CA ARG A 193 -9.04 -10.37 -26.56
C ARG A 193 -9.10 -8.99 -27.24
N LYS A 194 -8.91 -7.90 -26.47
CA LYS A 194 -8.91 -6.52 -26.98
C LYS A 194 -7.50 -5.99 -27.30
N GLN A 195 -6.46 -6.75 -26.97
CA GLN A 195 -5.06 -6.47 -27.28
C GLN A 195 -4.65 -7.24 -28.53
#